data_AF-A0A963EIV2-F1
#
_entry.id   AF-A0A963EIV2-F1
#
_cell.length_a   1.000
_cell.length_b   1.000
_cell.length_c   1.000
_cell.angle_alpha   90.00
_cell.angle_beta   90.00
_cell.angle_gamma   90.00
#
_symmetry.space_group_name_H-M   'P 1'
#
loop_
_entity.id
_entity.type
_entity.pdbx_description
1 polymer ?
#
loop_
_entity_poly.entity_id
_entity_poly.type
_entity_poly.pdbx_seq_one_letter_code
_entity_poly.pdbx_strand_id
1 'polypeptide(L)'
;RTAFGAIVEALRRRREAGAGPFTVQSCDNLQGNGDTAREVVVSLARLTDAALADWIASSCSFPNSMVDCIVPATGPRELELARGFGIDDAAPVTHENFRQWVIEDDFCAGRPDWDKVGATFSDRVHDFETMKIRILNAGHQIIANAGELLSLATVADCMSDASLAAFFRKVELEEIAPHIGAVPGMTPVAYVDLIERRFSNPMIHDTTRRIAFDGSSRHPGFVVPSVRVALDAGTPVEGLALVEALWARMCAGTREDGSVIEPNDPFWNDLGTVARAARECPGSWLEQLHVYDDLAGRETFAGPFARWLKMIWQDGSRAALDRYAG
;
A
#
# COMPACT_ATOMS: atom_id res chain seq x y z
N ARG A 1 1.79 8.83 -25.28
CA ARG A 1 3.11 8.40 -24.78
C ARG A 1 2.89 7.77 -23.40
N THR A 2 2.55 6.50 -23.35
CA THR A 2 2.27 5.75 -22.10
C THR A 2 3.05 4.44 -22.14
N ALA A 3 3.34 3.86 -20.97
CA ALA A 3 4.03 2.56 -20.89
C ALA A 3 3.25 1.47 -21.65
N PHE A 4 1.94 1.37 -21.41
CA PHE A 4 1.06 0.43 -22.09
C PHE A 4 1.00 0.64 -23.61
N GLY A 5 1.00 1.89 -24.08
CA GLY A 5 1.04 2.18 -25.51
C GLY A 5 2.35 1.74 -26.17
N ALA A 6 3.48 1.88 -25.46
CA ALA A 6 4.77 1.36 -25.94
C ALA A 6 4.80 -0.18 -25.98
N ILE A 7 4.21 -0.85 -24.98
CA ILE A 7 4.07 -2.32 -24.94
C ILE A 7 3.26 -2.81 -26.15
N VAL A 8 2.08 -2.24 -26.39
CA VAL A 8 1.21 -2.61 -27.52
C VAL A 8 1.94 -2.41 -28.86
N GLU A 9 2.62 -1.29 -29.04
CA GLU A 9 3.37 -1.00 -30.26
C GLU A 9 4.55 -1.96 -30.47
N ALA A 10 5.25 -2.34 -29.40
CA ALA A 10 6.33 -3.33 -29.47
C ALA A 10 5.80 -4.72 -29.87
N LEU A 11 4.68 -5.14 -29.27
CA LEU A 11 4.00 -6.41 -29.61
C LEU A 11 3.50 -6.42 -31.05
N ARG A 12 2.95 -5.31 -31.54
CA ARG A 12 2.54 -5.16 -32.95
C ARG A 12 3.72 -5.39 -33.90
N ARG A 13 4.85 -4.72 -33.68
CA ARG A 13 6.05 -4.87 -34.51
C ARG A 13 6.61 -6.28 -34.48
N ARG A 14 6.60 -6.93 -33.31
CA ARG A 14 7.06 -8.32 -33.18
C ARG A 14 6.16 -9.30 -33.90
N ARG A 15 4.84 -9.11 -33.83
CA ARG A 15 3.87 -9.91 -34.60
C ARG A 15 4.11 -9.77 -36.10
N GLU A 16 4.26 -8.55 -36.60
CA GLU A 16 4.51 -8.26 -38.03
C GLU A 16 5.84 -8.85 -38.52
N ALA A 17 6.87 -8.85 -37.67
CA ALA A 17 8.19 -9.39 -37.99
C ALA A 17 8.33 -10.91 -37.72
N GLY A 18 7.29 -11.58 -37.19
CA GLY A 18 7.37 -12.99 -36.81
C GLY A 18 8.32 -13.29 -35.64
N ALA A 19 8.62 -12.30 -34.79
CA ALA A 19 9.57 -12.42 -33.68
C ALA A 19 9.00 -13.07 -32.41
N GLY A 20 7.71 -13.40 -32.40
CA GLY A 20 7.00 -14.01 -31.27
C GLY A 20 6.55 -13.01 -30.18
N PRO A 21 5.75 -13.46 -29.20
CA PRO A 21 5.29 -12.64 -28.07
C PRO A 21 6.40 -12.38 -27.05
N PHE A 22 6.08 -11.65 -25.99
CA PHE A 22 6.86 -11.60 -24.74
C PHE A 22 5.92 -11.52 -23.54
N THR A 23 6.41 -11.96 -22.38
CA THR A 23 5.69 -11.86 -21.11
C THR A 23 5.69 -10.42 -20.60
N VAL A 24 4.56 -9.96 -20.08
CA VAL A 24 4.45 -8.67 -19.37
C VAL A 24 4.35 -8.97 -17.88
N GLN A 25 5.48 -8.96 -17.18
CA GLN A 25 5.56 -9.16 -15.73
C GLN A 25 5.36 -7.82 -15.02
N SER A 26 4.21 -7.63 -14.38
CA SER A 26 4.03 -6.49 -13.47
C SER A 26 4.74 -6.77 -12.14
N CYS A 27 5.39 -5.74 -11.60
CA CYS A 27 6.02 -5.72 -10.28
C CYS A 27 5.49 -4.55 -9.43
N ASP A 28 4.30 -4.02 -9.78
CA ASP A 28 3.63 -2.99 -9.00
C ASP A 28 2.88 -3.61 -7.81
N ASN A 29 2.71 -2.82 -6.73
CA ASN A 29 2.01 -3.21 -5.51
C ASN A 29 0.48 -3.13 -5.68
N LEU A 30 -0.05 -3.95 -6.59
CA LEU A 30 -1.48 -4.07 -6.86
C LEU A 30 -1.88 -5.55 -6.73
N GLN A 31 -3.03 -5.83 -6.13
CA GLN A 31 -3.59 -7.17 -6.17
C GLN A 31 -3.98 -7.52 -7.62
N GLY A 32 -3.59 -8.70 -8.10
CA GLY A 32 -3.86 -9.06 -9.50
C GLY A 32 -3.15 -8.14 -10.49
N ASN A 33 -1.88 -7.80 -10.20
CA ASN A 33 -1.12 -6.85 -11.02
C ASN A 33 -0.89 -7.33 -12.46
N GLY A 34 -0.77 -8.64 -12.68
CA GLY A 34 -0.71 -9.28 -13.99
C GLY A 34 -2.05 -9.18 -14.73
N ASP A 35 -3.15 -9.50 -14.05
CA ASP A 35 -4.50 -9.39 -14.60
C ASP A 35 -4.85 -7.96 -15.01
N THR A 36 -4.50 -6.99 -14.17
CA THR A 36 -4.69 -5.56 -14.47
C THR A 36 -3.83 -5.14 -15.67
N ALA A 37 -2.56 -5.56 -15.72
CA ALA A 37 -1.69 -5.28 -16.86
C ALA A 37 -2.27 -5.89 -18.16
N ARG A 38 -2.80 -7.11 -18.09
CA ARG A 38 -3.48 -7.77 -19.20
C ARG A 38 -4.69 -6.97 -19.67
N GLU A 39 -5.58 -6.59 -18.75
CA GLU A 39 -6.78 -5.82 -19.07
C GLU A 39 -6.43 -4.51 -19.76
N VAL A 40 -5.49 -3.74 -19.20
CA VAL A 40 -5.10 -2.44 -19.75
C VAL A 40 -4.44 -2.60 -21.14
N VAL A 41 -3.49 -3.53 -21.29
CA VAL A 41 -2.78 -3.73 -22.56
C VAL A 41 -3.73 -4.24 -23.65
N VAL A 42 -4.56 -5.25 -23.35
CA VAL A 42 -5.50 -5.82 -24.32
C VAL A 42 -6.59 -4.82 -24.70
N SER A 43 -7.16 -4.10 -23.72
CA SER A 43 -8.18 -3.08 -24.00
C SER A 43 -7.63 -1.93 -24.82
N LEU A 44 -6.42 -1.45 -24.50
CA LEU A 44 -5.77 -0.40 -25.27
C LEU A 44 -5.48 -0.84 -26.71
N ALA A 45 -5.01 -2.07 -26.92
CA ALA A 45 -4.84 -2.63 -28.26
C ALA A 45 -6.18 -2.73 -29.01
N ARG A 46 -7.27 -3.10 -28.32
CA ARG A 46 -8.60 -3.25 -28.93
C ARG A 46 -9.13 -1.93 -29.49
N LEU A 47 -8.78 -0.80 -28.88
CA LEU A 47 -9.17 0.54 -29.35
C LEU A 47 -8.59 0.88 -30.73
N THR A 48 -7.52 0.21 -31.15
CA THR A 48 -6.82 0.49 -32.41
C THR A 48 -6.87 -0.67 -33.41
N ASP A 49 -6.68 -1.91 -32.95
CA ASP A 49 -6.68 -3.12 -33.78
C ASP A 49 -7.18 -4.34 -32.98
N ALA A 50 -8.38 -4.79 -33.34
CA ALA A 50 -9.01 -5.96 -32.72
C ALA A 50 -8.21 -7.26 -32.90
N ALA A 51 -7.61 -7.47 -34.07
CA ALA A 51 -6.84 -8.67 -34.36
C ALA A 51 -5.49 -8.68 -33.61
N LEU A 52 -4.90 -7.50 -33.40
CA LEU A 52 -3.74 -7.37 -32.52
C LEU A 52 -4.10 -7.68 -31.08
N ALA A 53 -5.22 -7.15 -30.57
CA ALA A 53 -5.67 -7.43 -29.21
C ALA A 53 -5.92 -8.93 -28.98
N ASP A 54 -6.59 -9.60 -29.92
CA ASP A 54 -6.82 -11.05 -29.85
C ASP A 54 -5.51 -11.85 -29.87
N TRP A 55 -4.54 -11.42 -30.67
CA TRP A 55 -3.21 -12.04 -30.70
C TRP A 55 -2.46 -11.83 -29.38
N ILE A 56 -2.47 -10.62 -28.82
CA ILE A 56 -1.84 -10.33 -27.52
C ILE A 56 -2.48 -11.19 -26.42
N ALA A 57 -3.82 -11.22 -26.36
CA ALA A 57 -4.57 -11.93 -25.34
C ALA A 57 -4.38 -13.45 -25.36
N SER A 58 -4.02 -14.03 -26.51
CA SER A 58 -3.82 -15.47 -26.70
C SER A 58 -2.35 -15.90 -26.72
N SER A 59 -1.42 -14.99 -27.00
CA SER A 59 -0.01 -15.32 -27.22
C SER A 59 0.92 -14.80 -26.12
N CYS A 60 0.54 -13.74 -25.40
CA CYS A 60 1.36 -13.16 -24.33
C CYS A 60 0.91 -13.68 -22.95
N SER A 61 1.85 -13.85 -22.04
CA SER A 61 1.58 -14.13 -20.62
C SER A 61 1.62 -12.86 -19.77
N PHE A 62 0.82 -12.84 -18.71
CA PHE A 62 0.71 -11.73 -17.75
C PHE A 62 0.69 -12.27 -16.31
N PRO A 63 1.77 -12.93 -15.85
CA PRO A 63 1.83 -13.55 -14.54
C PRO A 63 1.68 -12.50 -13.42
N ASN A 64 0.82 -12.80 -12.45
CA ASN A 64 0.75 -12.03 -11.21
C ASN A 64 2.03 -12.22 -10.39
N SER A 65 2.39 -11.21 -9.59
CA SER A 65 3.48 -11.33 -8.63
C SER A 65 3.27 -10.52 -7.35
N MET A 66 3.74 -11.05 -6.23
CA MET A 66 3.93 -10.30 -5.00
C MET A 66 5.40 -9.91 -4.87
N VAL A 67 5.68 -8.60 -4.83
CA VAL A 67 7.02 -8.05 -4.58
C VAL A 67 7.10 -7.40 -3.21
N ASP A 68 8.21 -7.62 -2.51
CA ASP A 68 8.44 -7.03 -1.21
C ASP A 68 9.91 -6.73 -0.93
N CYS A 69 10.20 -5.43 -0.75
CA CYS A 69 11.46 -4.88 -0.29
C CYS A 69 11.20 -3.39 0.04
N ILE A 70 11.52 -2.95 1.26
CA ILE A 70 11.48 -1.54 1.60
C ILE A 70 12.72 -0.86 1.02
N VAL A 71 12.47 0.07 0.09
CA VAL A 71 13.49 0.83 -0.65
C VAL A 71 13.17 2.32 -0.50
N PRO A 72 13.86 3.04 0.40
CA PRO A 72 13.76 4.49 0.48
C PRO A 72 14.18 5.17 -0.82
N ALA A 73 13.71 6.40 -1.03
CA ALA A 73 14.17 7.21 -2.16
C ALA A 73 15.64 7.63 -1.95
N THR A 74 16.46 7.52 -3.00
CA THR A 74 17.84 8.01 -2.98
C THR A 74 17.87 9.52 -2.72
N GLY A 75 18.47 9.93 -1.61
CA GLY A 75 18.70 11.32 -1.25
C GLY A 75 20.18 11.61 -0.94
N PRO A 76 20.47 12.80 -0.37
CA PRO A 76 21.84 13.18 0.02
C PRO A 76 22.50 12.15 0.95
N ARG A 77 21.73 11.54 1.87
CA ARG A 77 22.21 10.52 2.80
C ARG A 77 22.73 9.28 2.08
N GLU A 78 21.98 8.75 1.11
CA GLU A 78 22.36 7.55 0.36
C GLU A 78 23.58 7.81 -0.52
N LEU A 79 23.67 9.01 -1.12
CA LEU A 79 24.83 9.46 -1.88
C LEU A 79 26.08 9.57 -0.99
N GLU A 80 25.94 10.17 0.21
CA GLU A 80 27.03 10.26 1.19
C GLU A 80 27.46 8.89 1.70
N LEU A 81 26.52 7.96 1.89
CA LEU A 81 26.82 6.58 2.29
C LEU A 81 27.69 5.87 1.24
N ALA A 82 27.33 5.96 -0.06
CA ALA A 82 28.13 5.39 -1.15
C ALA A 82 29.55 6.00 -1.18
N ARG A 83 29.66 7.32 -1.04
CA ARG A 83 30.95 8.03 -0.95
C ARG A 83 31.75 7.61 0.27
N GLY A 84 31.09 7.29 1.39
CA GLY A 84 31.72 6.73 2.59
C GLY A 84 32.42 5.40 2.35
N PHE A 85 31.98 4.61 1.36
CA PHE A 85 32.66 3.41 0.88
C PHE A 85 33.74 3.68 -0.18
N GLY A 86 34.00 4.95 -0.53
CA GLY A 86 34.92 5.34 -1.59
C GLY A 86 34.35 5.16 -3.00
N ILE A 87 33.02 5.03 -3.14
CA ILE A 87 32.34 4.84 -4.41
C ILE A 87 31.63 6.14 -4.80
N ASP A 88 31.94 6.70 -5.96
CA ASP A 88 31.22 7.84 -6.54
C ASP A 88 30.05 7.33 -7.40
N ASP A 89 29.00 6.87 -6.72
CA ASP A 89 27.75 6.42 -7.36
C ASP A 89 26.75 7.59 -7.39
N ALA A 90 26.26 7.92 -8.58
CA ALA A 90 25.25 8.96 -8.78
C ALA A 90 23.81 8.46 -8.58
N ALA A 91 23.60 7.15 -8.51
CA ALA A 91 22.29 6.54 -8.34
C ALA A 91 22.33 5.29 -7.42
N PRO A 92 22.91 5.39 -6.20
CA PRO A 92 22.92 4.28 -5.28
C PRO A 92 21.49 4.00 -4.80
N VAL A 93 21.16 2.71 -4.67
CA VAL A 93 19.88 2.26 -4.10
C VAL A 93 20.17 1.58 -2.78
N THR A 94 19.62 2.13 -1.69
CA THR A 94 19.63 1.47 -0.38
C THR A 94 18.31 0.76 -0.17
N HIS A 95 18.36 -0.37 0.51
CA HIS A 95 17.18 -1.17 0.81
C HIS A 95 17.42 -2.00 2.07
N GLU A 96 16.36 -2.51 2.66
CA GLU A 96 16.47 -3.43 3.79
C GLU A 96 17.05 -4.80 3.39
N ASN A 97 17.51 -5.58 4.36
CA ASN A 97 18.04 -6.92 4.05
C ASN A 97 16.95 -7.92 3.61
N PHE A 98 15.70 -7.72 4.05
CA PHE A 98 14.58 -8.56 3.66
C PHE A 98 14.20 -8.32 2.21
N ARG A 99 13.95 -9.40 1.46
CA ARG A 99 13.43 -9.35 0.10
C ARG A 99 12.62 -10.61 -0.18
N GLN A 100 11.48 -10.44 -0.82
CA GLN A 100 10.63 -11.54 -1.24
C GLN A 100 10.03 -11.24 -2.61
N TRP A 101 10.01 -12.25 -3.46
CA TRP A 101 9.34 -12.19 -4.76
C TRP A 101 8.63 -13.51 -5.01
N VAL A 102 7.31 -13.48 -5.09
CA VAL A 102 6.46 -14.63 -5.39
C VAL A 102 5.82 -14.39 -6.75
N ILE A 103 5.91 -15.35 -7.66
CA ILE A 103 5.56 -15.17 -9.08
C ILE A 103 4.74 -16.36 -9.56
N GLU A 104 3.74 -16.12 -10.40
CA GLU A 104 3.11 -17.18 -11.19
C GLU A 104 4.08 -17.66 -12.27
N ASP A 105 4.19 -18.98 -12.46
CA ASP A 105 5.10 -19.55 -13.47
C ASP A 105 4.45 -19.61 -14.86
N ASP A 106 4.06 -18.45 -15.39
CA ASP A 106 3.47 -18.29 -16.73
C ASP A 106 4.30 -17.35 -17.60
N PHE A 107 5.20 -17.93 -18.39
CA PHE A 107 6.10 -17.18 -19.26
C PHE A 107 6.10 -17.71 -20.70
N CYS A 108 5.45 -16.98 -21.62
CA CYS A 108 5.33 -17.34 -23.04
C CYS A 108 6.65 -17.34 -23.82
N ALA A 109 7.74 -16.80 -23.26
CA ALA A 109 9.04 -16.69 -23.92
C ALA A 109 10.22 -17.10 -23.02
N GLY A 110 9.97 -18.00 -22.06
CA GLY A 110 10.95 -18.41 -21.06
C GLY A 110 11.22 -17.32 -20.01
N ARG A 111 11.98 -17.69 -18.98
CA ARG A 111 12.40 -16.81 -17.88
C ARG A 111 13.73 -17.27 -17.30
N PRO A 112 14.44 -16.41 -16.53
CA PRO A 112 15.57 -16.85 -15.72
C PRO A 112 15.18 -17.85 -14.62
N ASP A 113 16.16 -18.59 -14.13
CA ASP A 113 16.05 -19.50 -12.98
C ASP A 113 16.03 -18.72 -11.64
N TRP A 114 15.08 -17.78 -11.49
CA TRP A 114 15.00 -16.93 -10.30
C TRP A 114 14.76 -17.70 -9.00
N ASP A 115 14.20 -18.89 -9.07
CA ASP A 115 14.04 -19.83 -7.95
C ASP A 115 15.38 -20.23 -7.32
N LYS A 116 16.46 -20.29 -8.13
CA LYS A 116 17.81 -20.62 -7.63
C LYS A 116 18.45 -19.47 -6.84
N VAL A 117 17.88 -18.27 -6.90
CA VAL A 117 18.37 -17.07 -6.21
C VAL A 117 17.34 -16.45 -5.27
N GLY A 118 16.29 -17.21 -4.92
CA GLY A 118 15.37 -16.91 -3.82
C GLY A 118 13.97 -16.44 -4.21
N ALA A 119 13.62 -16.32 -5.48
CA ALA A 119 12.22 -16.13 -5.87
C ALA A 119 11.41 -17.41 -5.61
N THR A 120 10.12 -17.25 -5.35
CA THR A 120 9.19 -18.37 -5.15
C THR A 120 8.20 -18.42 -6.31
N PHE A 121 8.14 -19.54 -7.04
CA PHE A 121 7.05 -19.77 -7.98
C PHE A 121 5.89 -20.44 -7.27
N SER A 122 4.68 -19.93 -7.48
CA SER A 122 3.48 -20.35 -6.77
C SER A 122 2.24 -20.18 -7.63
N ASP A 123 1.27 -21.08 -7.46
CA ASP A 123 -0.11 -20.95 -7.96
C ASP A 123 -1.01 -20.15 -7.02
N ARG A 124 -0.49 -19.75 -5.84
CA ARG A 124 -1.20 -19.03 -4.79
C ARG A 124 -0.72 -17.58 -4.63
N VAL A 125 -0.24 -16.94 -5.70
CA VAL A 125 0.31 -15.57 -5.61
C VAL A 125 -0.67 -14.59 -4.96
N HIS A 126 -1.96 -14.67 -5.27
CA HIS A 126 -2.98 -13.81 -4.66
C HIS A 126 -3.08 -13.93 -3.13
N ASP A 127 -2.80 -15.11 -2.55
CA ASP A 127 -2.78 -15.27 -1.10
C ASP A 127 -1.58 -14.54 -0.48
N PHE A 128 -0.42 -14.59 -1.15
CA PHE A 128 0.77 -13.83 -0.74
C PHE A 128 0.57 -12.32 -0.93
N GLU A 129 -0.01 -11.90 -2.05
CA GLU A 129 -0.40 -10.50 -2.31
C GLU A 129 -1.33 -10.00 -1.22
N THR A 130 -2.38 -10.76 -0.91
CA THR A 130 -3.36 -10.40 0.13
C THR A 130 -2.66 -10.27 1.48
N MET A 131 -1.87 -11.25 1.91
CA MET A 131 -1.13 -11.15 3.18
C MET A 131 -0.23 -9.92 3.23
N LYS A 132 0.53 -9.65 2.17
CA LYS A 132 1.46 -8.52 2.11
C LYS A 132 0.74 -7.17 2.05
N ILE A 133 -0.27 -7.03 1.19
CA ILE A 133 -1.03 -5.77 1.05
C ILE A 133 -1.74 -5.43 2.37
N ARG A 134 -2.29 -6.44 3.05
CA ARG A 134 -3.13 -6.24 4.22
C ARG A 134 -2.36 -6.01 5.51
N ILE A 135 -1.18 -6.59 5.64
CA ILE A 135 -0.36 -6.49 6.85
C ILE A 135 0.78 -5.49 6.66
N LEU A 136 1.49 -5.52 5.53
CA LEU A 136 2.59 -4.58 5.30
C LEU A 136 2.06 -3.23 4.78
N ASN A 137 1.34 -3.23 3.66
CA ASN A 137 0.94 -1.96 3.04
C ASN A 137 -0.14 -1.23 3.86
N ALA A 138 -1.12 -1.95 4.43
CA ALA A 138 -2.06 -1.35 5.37
C ALA A 138 -1.35 -0.97 6.67
N GLY A 139 -0.48 -1.81 7.21
CA GLY A 139 0.35 -1.50 8.39
C GLY A 139 1.12 -0.19 8.30
N HIS A 140 1.67 0.11 7.12
CA HIS A 140 2.25 1.41 6.81
C HIS A 140 1.25 2.56 6.96
N GLN A 141 0.01 2.41 6.46
CA GLN A 141 -1.03 3.45 6.60
C GLN A 141 -1.56 3.55 8.04
N ILE A 142 -1.56 2.46 8.81
CA ILE A 142 -1.95 2.47 10.23
C ILE A 142 -1.08 3.47 11.01
N ILE A 143 0.22 3.50 10.75
CA ILE A 143 1.16 4.35 11.51
C ILE A 143 1.41 5.72 10.86
N ALA A 144 1.37 5.83 9.53
CA ALA A 144 1.94 7.00 8.86
C ALA A 144 1.14 8.29 9.07
N ASN A 145 -0.19 8.24 9.01
CA ASN A 145 -1.01 9.44 9.20
C ASN A 145 -0.91 9.98 10.64
N ALA A 146 -0.88 9.09 11.62
CA ALA A 146 -0.66 9.46 13.01
C ALA A 146 0.77 9.94 13.26
N GLY A 147 1.77 9.30 12.65
CA GLY A 147 3.15 9.76 12.67
C GLY A 147 3.30 11.18 12.11
N GLU A 148 2.66 11.48 10.98
CA GLU A 148 2.67 12.82 10.37
C GLU A 148 2.01 13.85 11.30
N LEU A 149 0.88 13.50 11.92
CA LEU A 149 0.19 14.36 12.89
C LEU A 149 1.04 14.64 14.14
N LEU A 150 1.84 13.67 14.57
CA LEU A 150 2.71 13.73 15.74
C LEU A 150 4.14 14.22 15.43
N SER A 151 4.39 14.67 14.19
CA SER A 151 5.71 15.16 13.75
C SER A 151 6.84 14.12 13.86
N LEU A 152 6.52 12.83 13.72
CA LEU A 152 7.50 11.73 13.71
C LEU A 152 8.08 11.58 12.30
N ALA A 153 9.41 11.67 12.18
CA ALA A 153 10.06 11.82 10.88
C ALA A 153 10.08 10.54 10.04
N THR A 154 10.27 9.39 10.69
CA THR A 154 10.42 8.09 10.02
C THR A 154 9.46 7.02 10.55
N VAL A 155 9.29 5.96 9.77
CA VAL A 155 8.59 4.75 10.19
C VAL A 155 9.21 4.16 11.47
N ALA A 156 10.54 4.15 11.57
CA ALA A 156 11.23 3.68 12.78
C ALA A 156 10.94 4.57 14.01
N ASP A 157 10.79 5.89 13.84
CA ASP A 157 10.35 6.79 14.92
C ASP A 157 8.90 6.49 15.34
N CYS A 158 8.02 6.19 14.38
CA CYS A 158 6.65 5.76 14.66
C CYS A 158 6.62 4.46 15.48
N MET A 159 7.46 3.49 15.14
CA MET A 159 7.56 2.23 15.90
C MET A 159 8.28 2.37 17.24
N SER A 160 9.07 3.43 17.42
CA SER A 160 9.71 3.75 18.71
C SER A 160 8.75 4.47 19.66
N ASP A 161 7.64 5.01 19.15
CA ASP A 161 6.57 5.61 19.94
C ASP A 161 5.66 4.53 20.54
N ALA A 162 5.56 4.48 21.87
CA ALA A 162 4.85 3.42 22.57
C ALA A 162 3.35 3.36 22.23
N SER A 163 2.70 4.52 22.04
CA SER A 163 1.27 4.59 21.70
C SER A 163 1.02 4.04 20.30
N LEU A 164 1.86 4.43 19.33
CA LEU A 164 1.74 3.95 17.95
C LEU A 164 2.12 2.50 17.76
N ALA A 165 3.18 2.03 18.42
CA ALA A 165 3.57 0.62 18.36
C ALA A 165 2.47 -0.29 18.94
N ALA A 166 1.85 0.12 20.06
CA ALA A 166 0.73 -0.60 20.65
C ALA A 166 -0.52 -0.56 19.75
N PHE A 167 -0.83 0.60 19.17
CA PHE A 167 -1.92 0.74 18.20
C PHE A 167 -1.73 -0.18 16.98
N PHE A 168 -0.58 -0.09 16.33
CA PHE A 168 -0.21 -0.94 15.19
C PHE A 168 -0.40 -2.42 15.52
N ARG A 169 0.22 -2.88 16.60
CA ARG A 169 0.19 -4.31 16.95
C ARG A 169 -1.23 -4.80 17.28
N LYS A 170 -2.05 -3.96 17.92
CA LYS A 170 -3.44 -4.32 18.24
C LYS A 170 -4.32 -4.41 16.99
N VAL A 171 -4.27 -3.41 16.10
CA VAL A 171 -5.03 -3.46 14.83
C VAL A 171 -4.62 -4.65 13.98
N GLU A 172 -3.32 -4.87 13.82
CA GLU A 172 -2.78 -5.97 13.02
C GLU A 172 -3.23 -7.34 13.55
N LEU A 173 -3.16 -7.57 14.86
CA LEU A 173 -3.47 -8.88 15.44
C LEU A 173 -4.96 -9.13 15.65
N GLU A 174 -5.74 -8.10 15.99
CA GLU A 174 -7.15 -8.26 16.36
C GLU A 174 -8.12 -8.00 15.19
N GLU A 175 -7.76 -7.12 14.25
CA GLU A 175 -8.70 -6.65 13.21
C GLU A 175 -8.26 -7.03 11.78
N ILE A 176 -6.99 -7.37 11.54
CA ILE A 176 -6.47 -7.73 10.20
C ILE A 176 -6.13 -9.22 10.12
N ALA A 177 -5.14 -9.68 10.89
CA ALA A 177 -4.60 -11.03 10.82
C ALA A 177 -5.64 -12.16 10.90
N PRO A 178 -6.74 -12.07 11.68
CA PRO A 178 -7.76 -13.12 11.75
C PRO A 178 -8.48 -13.38 10.42
N HIS A 179 -8.43 -12.42 9.49
CA HIS A 179 -9.10 -12.49 8.20
C HIS A 179 -8.17 -12.86 7.04
N ILE A 180 -6.90 -13.16 7.33
CA ILE A 180 -5.89 -13.48 6.32
C ILE A 180 -5.55 -14.97 6.38
N GLY A 181 -5.57 -15.63 5.22
CA GLY A 181 -5.15 -17.04 5.11
C GLY A 181 -3.64 -17.20 5.25
N ALA A 182 -3.20 -18.32 5.83
CA ALA A 182 -1.77 -18.66 5.84
C ALA A 182 -1.28 -19.02 4.43
N VAL A 183 -0.03 -18.66 4.15
CA VAL A 183 0.70 -19.04 2.93
C VAL A 183 1.79 -20.05 3.27
N PRO A 184 2.31 -20.82 2.30
CA PRO A 184 3.39 -21.77 2.55
C PRO A 184 4.56 -21.14 3.33
N GLY A 185 4.84 -21.69 4.51
CA GLY A 185 5.94 -21.25 5.37
C GLY A 185 5.70 -19.97 6.19
N MET A 186 4.52 -19.33 6.12
CA MET A 186 4.23 -18.10 6.86
C MET A 186 2.79 -18.02 7.35
N THR A 187 2.61 -17.79 8.65
CA THR A 187 1.30 -17.48 9.24
C THR A 187 1.09 -15.96 9.30
N PRO A 188 -0.16 -15.46 9.30
CA PRO A 188 -0.42 -14.03 9.44
C PRO A 188 0.23 -13.40 10.68
N VAL A 189 0.11 -14.05 11.84
CA VAL A 189 0.71 -13.55 13.11
C VAL A 189 2.23 -13.48 13.02
N ALA A 190 2.88 -14.52 12.48
CA ALA A 190 4.34 -14.50 12.29
C ALA A 190 4.77 -13.43 11.28
N TYR A 191 3.91 -13.12 10.30
CA TYR A 191 4.14 -12.05 9.34
C TYR A 191 4.00 -10.67 9.99
N VAL A 192 3.00 -10.45 10.87
CA VAL A 192 2.90 -9.22 11.69
C VAL A 192 4.19 -9.02 12.50
N ASP A 193 4.68 -10.05 13.18
CA ASP A 193 5.94 -9.97 13.94
C ASP A 193 7.14 -9.63 13.04
N LEU A 194 7.15 -10.13 11.80
CA LEU A 194 8.18 -9.78 10.81
C LEU A 194 8.07 -8.32 10.38
N ILE A 195 6.88 -7.83 10.08
CA ILE A 195 6.64 -6.45 9.66
C ILE A 195 7.01 -5.48 10.78
N GLU A 196 6.62 -5.76 12.02
CA GLU A 196 6.98 -4.93 13.18
C GLU A 196 8.50 -4.76 13.30
N ARG A 197 9.26 -5.84 13.16
CA ARG A 197 10.74 -5.79 13.18
C ARG A 197 11.32 -5.00 12.01
N ARG A 198 10.72 -5.11 10.82
CA ARG A 198 11.16 -4.39 9.61
C ARG A 198 10.90 -2.89 9.73
N PHE A 199 9.72 -2.50 10.21
CA PHE A 199 9.37 -1.10 10.45
C PHE A 199 10.23 -0.48 11.56
N SER A 200 10.61 -1.28 12.56
CA SER A 200 11.48 -0.85 13.65
C SER A 200 12.96 -0.69 13.28
N ASN A 201 13.35 -0.89 12.01
CA ASN A 201 14.76 -0.83 11.61
C ASN A 201 15.26 0.62 11.40
N PRO A 202 16.09 1.17 12.30
CA PRO A 202 16.52 2.58 12.22
C PRO A 202 17.52 2.84 11.08
N MET A 203 18.09 1.79 10.49
CA MET A 203 19.01 1.92 9.35
C MET A 203 18.27 2.24 8.05
N ILE A 204 16.96 1.97 8.01
CA ILE A 204 16.10 2.28 6.87
C ILE A 204 15.41 3.61 7.13
N HIS A 205 15.86 4.63 6.39
CA HIS A 205 15.32 5.98 6.52
C HIS A 205 14.06 6.16 5.67
N ASP A 206 13.04 5.39 6.01
CA ASP A 206 11.73 5.48 5.37
C ASP A 206 10.91 6.58 6.04
N THR A 207 10.66 7.68 5.31
CA THR A 207 10.02 8.85 5.90
C THR A 207 8.51 8.66 6.03
N THR A 208 7.97 9.09 7.17
CA THR A 208 6.53 9.05 7.44
C THR A 208 5.73 9.73 6.34
N ARG A 209 6.20 10.88 5.87
CA ARG A 209 5.59 11.63 4.77
C ARG A 209 5.52 10.83 3.46
N ARG A 210 6.56 10.05 3.10
CA ARG A 210 6.54 9.20 1.89
C ARG A 210 5.51 8.08 2.01
N ILE A 211 5.36 7.53 3.22
CA ILE A 211 4.36 6.50 3.48
C ILE A 211 2.94 7.06 3.51
N ALA A 212 2.74 8.26 4.06
CA ALA A 212 1.45 8.96 4.07
C ALA A 212 1.06 9.53 2.69
N PHE A 213 1.97 9.55 1.71
CA PHE A 213 1.71 10.08 0.38
C PHE A 213 0.69 9.24 -0.38
N ASP A 214 -0.20 9.90 -1.13
CA ASP A 214 -1.19 9.25 -2.02
C ASP A 214 -2.17 8.35 -1.26
N GLY A 215 -2.64 8.83 -0.10
CA GLY A 215 -3.61 8.14 0.73
C GLY A 215 -4.92 7.85 0.01
N SER A 216 -5.34 8.73 -0.92
CA SER A 216 -6.54 8.55 -1.75
C SER A 216 -6.49 7.29 -2.62
N SER A 217 -5.31 6.82 -2.99
CA SER A 217 -5.12 5.56 -3.73
C SER A 217 -4.82 4.39 -2.78
N ARG A 218 -4.12 4.65 -1.67
CA ARG A 218 -3.64 3.60 -0.74
C ARG A 218 -4.69 3.11 0.25
N HIS A 219 -5.49 3.99 0.85
CA HIS A 219 -6.53 3.58 1.78
C HIS A 219 -7.59 2.67 1.14
N PRO A 220 -8.14 2.98 -0.05
CA PRO A 220 -9.09 2.09 -0.72
C PRO A 220 -8.49 0.74 -1.11
N GLY A 221 -7.20 0.71 -1.48
CA GLY A 221 -6.52 -0.51 -1.89
C GLY A 221 -6.02 -1.38 -0.73
N PHE A 222 -5.63 -0.77 0.38
CA PHE A 222 -4.91 -1.46 1.47
C PHE A 222 -5.78 -1.65 2.71
N VAL A 223 -6.38 -0.56 3.23
CA VAL A 223 -7.07 -0.54 4.53
C VAL A 223 -8.56 -0.87 4.39
N VAL A 224 -9.28 -0.15 3.52
CA VAL A 224 -10.74 -0.25 3.35
C VAL A 224 -11.22 -1.68 3.10
N PRO A 225 -10.54 -2.54 2.31
CA PRO A 225 -11.11 -3.84 2.12
C PRO A 225 -11.03 -4.68 3.42
N SER A 226 -10.18 -4.36 4.40
CA SER A 226 -10.07 -5.09 5.69
C SER A 226 -11.26 -4.73 6.57
N VAL A 227 -11.67 -3.46 6.52
CA VAL A 227 -12.94 -2.99 7.10
C VAL A 227 -14.09 -3.82 6.55
N ARG A 228 -14.17 -3.99 5.22
CA ARG A 228 -15.26 -4.76 4.58
C ARG A 228 -15.31 -6.21 5.06
N VAL A 229 -14.17 -6.90 5.03
CA VAL A 229 -14.10 -8.31 5.46
C VAL A 229 -14.48 -8.46 6.94
N ALA A 230 -14.00 -7.56 7.80
CA ALA A 230 -14.35 -7.59 9.22
C ALA A 230 -15.84 -7.31 9.46
N LEU A 231 -16.41 -6.31 8.76
CA LEU A 231 -17.84 -6.00 8.84
C LEU A 231 -18.73 -7.16 8.37
N ASP A 232 -18.36 -7.84 7.30
CA ASP A 232 -19.11 -8.98 6.77
C ASP A 232 -18.98 -10.22 7.67
N ALA A 233 -17.86 -10.34 8.39
CA ALA A 233 -17.65 -11.36 9.42
C ALA A 233 -18.26 -11.00 10.79
N GLY A 234 -18.76 -9.77 10.98
CA GLY A 234 -19.28 -9.28 12.26
C GLY A 234 -18.22 -9.13 13.35
N THR A 235 -16.96 -8.91 12.98
CA THR A 235 -15.82 -8.71 13.89
C THR A 235 -15.54 -7.23 14.13
N PRO A 236 -14.74 -6.87 15.16
CA PRO A 236 -14.43 -5.48 15.48
C PRO A 236 -13.74 -4.72 14.33
N VAL A 237 -14.05 -3.43 14.22
CA VAL A 237 -13.44 -2.48 13.26
C VAL A 237 -13.08 -1.14 13.92
N GLU A 238 -12.99 -1.10 15.25
CA GLU A 238 -12.78 0.14 15.99
C GLU A 238 -11.42 0.77 15.64
N GLY A 239 -10.38 -0.04 15.50
CA GLY A 239 -9.04 0.40 15.17
C GLY A 239 -8.92 0.81 13.72
N LEU A 240 -9.48 0.02 12.79
CA LEU A 240 -9.54 0.40 11.38
C LEU A 240 -10.33 1.71 11.17
N ALA A 241 -11.39 1.95 11.95
CA ALA A 241 -12.10 3.22 11.94
C ALA A 241 -11.24 4.39 12.49
N LEU A 242 -10.41 4.13 13.50
CA LEU A 242 -9.44 5.10 14.01
C LEU A 242 -8.37 5.44 12.96
N VAL A 243 -7.87 4.45 12.19
CA VAL A 243 -6.94 4.68 11.07
C VAL A 243 -7.51 5.69 10.07
N GLU A 244 -8.76 5.48 9.64
CA GLU A 244 -9.41 6.38 8.69
C GLU A 244 -9.69 7.77 9.28
N ALA A 245 -10.00 7.84 10.59
CA ALA A 245 -10.18 9.12 11.29
C ALA A 245 -8.86 9.92 11.40
N LEU A 246 -7.72 9.23 11.61
CA LEU A 246 -6.40 9.84 11.62
C LEU A 246 -6.02 10.37 10.22
N TRP A 247 -6.36 9.63 9.16
CA TRP A 247 -6.16 10.12 7.80
C TRP A 247 -7.01 11.36 7.49
N ALA A 248 -8.30 11.34 7.85
CA ALA A 248 -9.17 12.51 7.75
C ALA A 248 -8.58 13.71 8.50
N ARG A 249 -8.11 13.51 9.73
CA ARG A 249 -7.48 14.55 10.54
C ARG A 249 -6.20 15.10 9.90
N MET A 250 -5.34 14.24 9.34
CA MET A 250 -4.12 14.64 8.64
C MET A 250 -4.43 15.51 7.43
N CYS A 251 -5.41 15.14 6.62
CA CYS A 251 -5.83 15.89 5.44
C CYS A 251 -6.40 17.29 5.77
N ALA A 252 -6.81 17.56 7.01
CA ALA A 252 -7.19 18.91 7.42
C ALA A 252 -6.02 19.91 7.36
N GLY A 253 -4.76 19.43 7.30
CA GLY A 253 -3.60 20.21 6.89
C GLY A 253 -2.75 20.78 8.03
N THR A 254 -2.98 20.35 9.27
CA THR A 254 -2.21 20.80 10.45
C THR A 254 -1.83 19.65 11.37
N ARG A 255 -0.60 19.66 11.86
CA ARG A 255 -0.10 18.72 12.89
C ARG A 255 -0.61 19.11 14.28
N GLU A 256 -0.35 18.26 15.27
CA GLU A 256 -0.69 18.52 16.67
C GLU A 256 0.14 19.66 17.27
N ASP A 257 1.35 19.90 16.78
CA ASP A 257 2.19 21.03 17.17
C ASP A 257 1.78 22.37 16.50
N GLY A 258 0.71 22.36 15.70
CA GLY A 258 0.20 23.52 14.97
C GLY A 258 0.94 23.83 13.67
N SER A 259 1.99 23.09 13.32
CA SER A 259 2.68 23.25 12.04
C SER A 259 1.81 22.78 10.87
N VAL A 260 2.08 23.34 9.69
CA VAL A 260 1.34 23.02 8.46
C VAL A 260 1.81 21.67 7.90
N ILE A 261 0.85 20.85 7.47
CA ILE A 261 1.10 19.67 6.64
C ILE A 261 0.95 20.11 5.18
N GLU A 262 2.08 20.15 4.48
CA GLU A 262 2.11 20.50 3.06
C GLU A 262 1.42 19.43 2.20
N PRO A 263 0.88 19.79 1.01
CA PRO A 263 0.20 18.86 0.10
C PRO A 263 0.97 17.57 -0.14
N ASN A 264 0.32 16.43 0.09
CA ASN A 264 0.94 15.10 0.04
C ASN A 264 0.07 14.06 -0.69
N ASP A 265 -0.86 14.51 -1.52
CA ASP A 265 -1.77 13.64 -2.28
C ASP A 265 -2.15 14.33 -3.61
N PRO A 266 -2.34 13.59 -4.72
CA PRO A 266 -2.81 14.17 -5.97
C PRO A 266 -4.13 14.95 -5.86
N PHE A 267 -5.00 14.58 -4.91
CA PHE A 267 -6.31 15.17 -4.65
C PHE A 267 -6.34 16.00 -3.36
N TRP A 268 -5.18 16.49 -2.89
CA TRP A 268 -5.03 17.16 -1.59
C TRP A 268 -6.04 18.28 -1.30
N ASN A 269 -6.33 19.12 -2.29
CA ASN A 269 -7.24 20.26 -2.09
C ASN A 269 -8.68 19.82 -1.80
N ASP A 270 -9.15 18.79 -2.50
CA ASP A 270 -10.49 18.23 -2.34
C ASP A 270 -10.57 17.49 -1.00
N LEU A 271 -9.59 16.63 -0.72
CA LEU A 271 -9.46 15.93 0.57
C LEU A 271 -9.44 16.92 1.74
N GLY A 272 -8.65 17.99 1.65
CA GLY A 272 -8.57 18.99 2.71
C GLY A 272 -9.87 19.75 2.92
N THR A 273 -10.65 19.97 1.86
CA THR A 273 -11.98 20.59 1.96
C THR A 273 -12.95 19.68 2.70
N VAL A 274 -13.02 18.40 2.34
CA VAL A 274 -13.87 17.42 3.00
C VAL A 274 -13.42 17.18 4.44
N ALA A 275 -12.12 17.05 4.71
CA ALA A 275 -11.57 16.87 6.05
C ALA A 275 -11.95 17.99 7.02
N ARG A 276 -11.94 19.24 6.55
CA ARG A 276 -12.37 20.40 7.36
C ARG A 276 -13.88 20.37 7.63
N ALA A 277 -14.70 19.96 6.67
CA ALA A 277 -16.14 19.78 6.89
C ALA A 277 -16.42 18.62 7.85
N ALA A 278 -15.63 17.54 7.77
CA ALA A 278 -15.76 16.35 8.59
C ALA A 278 -15.54 16.59 10.08
N ARG A 279 -14.86 17.69 10.45
CA ARG A 279 -14.77 18.13 11.84
C ARG A 279 -16.13 18.32 12.50
N GLU A 280 -17.07 18.93 11.79
CA GLU A 280 -18.43 19.21 12.29
C GLU A 280 -19.42 18.12 11.86
N CYS A 281 -19.21 17.53 10.67
CA CYS A 281 -20.05 16.48 10.11
C CYS A 281 -19.19 15.28 9.67
N PRO A 282 -18.77 14.39 10.59
CA PRO A 282 -17.86 13.28 10.28
C PRO A 282 -18.28 12.43 9.08
N GLY A 283 -19.58 12.20 8.89
CA GLY A 283 -20.12 11.42 7.77
C GLY A 283 -19.67 11.92 6.39
N SER A 284 -19.46 13.23 6.22
CA SER A 284 -19.00 13.82 4.95
C SER A 284 -17.67 13.26 4.44
N TRP A 285 -16.79 12.79 5.33
CA TRP A 285 -15.56 12.11 4.94
C TRP A 285 -15.84 10.75 4.29
N LEU A 286 -16.78 9.99 4.85
CA LEU A 286 -17.14 8.65 4.39
C LEU A 286 -18.01 8.67 3.13
N GLU A 287 -18.63 9.80 2.79
CA GLU A 287 -19.42 9.99 1.57
C GLU A 287 -18.58 10.02 0.27
N GLN A 288 -17.24 9.98 0.39
CA GLN A 288 -16.32 9.88 -0.74
C GLN A 288 -16.40 8.48 -1.38
N LEU A 289 -17.36 8.29 -2.29
CA LEU A 289 -17.70 7.00 -2.90
C LEU A 289 -16.52 6.25 -3.55
N HIS A 290 -15.57 6.98 -4.13
CA HIS A 290 -14.39 6.39 -4.76
C HIS A 290 -13.43 5.71 -3.75
N VAL A 291 -13.54 6.07 -2.48
CA VAL A 291 -12.74 5.48 -1.38
C VAL A 291 -13.55 4.49 -0.57
N TYR A 292 -14.76 4.88 -0.16
CA TYR A 292 -15.53 4.17 0.86
C TYR A 292 -16.75 3.43 0.30
N ASP A 293 -17.19 3.74 -0.92
CA ASP A 293 -18.39 3.21 -1.55
C ASP A 293 -19.60 3.25 -0.58
N ASP A 294 -20.12 2.12 -0.11
CA ASP A 294 -21.29 2.04 0.78
C ASP A 294 -21.01 2.21 2.29
N LEU A 295 -19.74 2.36 2.72
CA LEU A 295 -19.38 2.35 4.14
C LEU A 295 -19.97 3.50 4.96
N ALA A 296 -20.33 4.62 4.32
CA ALA A 296 -21.05 5.72 4.99
C ALA A 296 -22.40 5.27 5.59
N GLY A 297 -23.05 4.27 4.98
CA GLY A 297 -24.32 3.70 5.45
C GLY A 297 -24.17 2.57 6.48
N ARG A 298 -22.93 2.11 6.76
CA ARG A 298 -22.66 1.01 7.69
C ARG A 298 -22.39 1.57 9.09
N GLU A 299 -23.42 1.69 9.93
CA GLU A 299 -23.33 2.29 11.27
C GLU A 299 -22.25 1.64 12.16
N THR A 300 -22.02 0.34 12.00
CA THR A 300 -20.97 -0.41 12.71
C THR A 300 -19.55 0.07 12.39
N PHE A 301 -19.36 0.87 11.33
CA PHE A 301 -18.09 1.52 10.99
C PHE A 301 -18.19 3.05 11.08
N ALA A 302 -19.26 3.64 10.53
CA ALA A 302 -19.48 5.09 10.55
C ALA A 302 -19.58 5.66 11.99
N GLY A 303 -20.22 4.92 12.90
CA GLY A 303 -20.31 5.29 14.32
C GLY A 303 -18.94 5.37 15.00
N PRO A 304 -18.13 4.29 15.00
CA PRO A 304 -16.74 4.31 15.47
C PRO A 304 -15.90 5.42 14.86
N PHE A 305 -15.92 5.57 13.53
CA PHE A 305 -15.17 6.61 12.82
C PHE A 305 -15.52 8.01 13.36
N ALA A 306 -16.82 8.32 13.48
CA ALA A 306 -17.27 9.63 13.95
C ALA A 306 -16.85 9.89 15.41
N ARG A 307 -16.89 8.86 16.28
CA ARG A 307 -16.41 8.97 17.67
C ARG A 307 -14.91 9.25 17.72
N TRP A 308 -14.11 8.52 16.94
CA TRP A 308 -12.67 8.72 16.91
C TRP A 308 -12.29 10.08 16.35
N LEU A 309 -12.87 10.48 15.22
CA LEU A 309 -12.58 11.80 14.63
C LEU A 309 -12.90 12.93 15.61
N LYS A 310 -14.04 12.83 16.32
CA LYS A 310 -14.40 13.80 17.36
C LYS A 310 -13.39 13.81 18.50
N MET A 311 -12.98 12.65 19.01
CA MET A 311 -11.99 12.55 20.09
C MET A 311 -10.65 13.14 19.65
N ILE A 312 -10.19 12.86 18.44
CA ILE A 312 -8.94 13.42 17.91
C ILE A 312 -9.00 14.95 17.88
N TRP A 313 -10.12 15.55 17.47
CA TRP A 313 -10.28 17.01 17.47
C TRP A 313 -10.38 17.64 18.87
N GLN A 314 -10.85 16.88 19.87
CA GLN A 314 -11.08 17.38 21.24
C GLN A 314 -9.86 17.18 22.14
N ASP A 315 -9.30 15.97 22.12
CA ASP A 315 -8.30 15.48 23.07
C ASP A 315 -6.94 15.18 22.41
N GLY A 316 -6.88 15.22 21.08
CA GLY A 316 -5.68 14.98 20.29
C GLY A 316 -5.47 13.52 19.89
N SER A 317 -4.64 13.32 18.88
CA SER A 317 -4.36 12.00 18.28
C SER A 317 -3.77 11.02 19.28
N ARG A 318 -2.88 11.46 20.18
CA ARG A 318 -2.27 10.59 21.19
C ARG A 318 -3.29 10.04 22.18
N ALA A 319 -4.24 10.86 22.63
CA ALA A 319 -5.29 10.41 23.53
C ALA A 319 -6.17 9.33 22.87
N ALA A 320 -6.48 9.50 21.57
CA ALA A 320 -7.24 8.48 20.82
C ALA A 320 -6.47 7.17 20.67
N LEU A 321 -5.16 7.24 20.35
CA LEU A 321 -4.28 6.06 20.27
C LEU A 321 -4.21 5.30 21.60
N ASP A 322 -3.92 6.02 22.70
CA ASP A 322 -3.81 5.42 24.04
C ASP A 322 -5.15 4.81 24.48
N ARG A 323 -6.27 5.46 24.15
CA ARG A 323 -7.62 5.00 24.49
C ARG A 323 -8.02 3.73 23.75
N TYR A 324 -7.59 3.57 22.51
CA TYR A 324 -7.82 2.36 21.73
C TYR A 324 -6.88 1.23 22.17
N ALA A 325 -5.61 1.55 22.46
CA ALA A 325 -4.62 0.55 22.86
C ALA A 325 -4.88 -0.04 24.25
N GLY A 326 -5.30 0.79 25.22
CA GLY A 326 -5.64 0.40 26.60
C GLY A 326 -7.04 -0.16 26.79
#